data_AF-A0A957UT61-F1
#
_entry.id   AF-A0A957UT61-F1
#
_cell.length_a   1.000
_cell.length_b   1.000
_cell.length_c   1.000
_cell.angle_alpha   90.00
_cell.angle_beta   90.00
_cell.angle_gamma   90.00
#
_symmetry.space_group_name_H-M   'P 1'
#
loop_
_entity.id
_entity.type
_entity.pdbx_description
1 polymer ?
#
loop_
_entity_poly.entity_id
_entity_poly.type
_entity_poly.pdbx_seq_one_letter_code
_entity_poly.pdbx_strand_id
1 'polypeptide(L)'
;EIGASLLLPVRRGGSSLLVRAADVAPTFDLHAATPTLLRLLRAFGEALPTKEADTPPLSKIDFNLGRTHPLYDAMGKNLAPHVDEPYAWYIRMPDIPAFIRHIQPVLEERLADSNMAGFQGELKMDFYRGGLRMAFDAGQITAVEAWKPPTYGDNSDGGSPPLLFLHVLLSYRSVDEMDKLFPDFWVNNKARQLLRILFPPLPSKVDSLG
;
A
#
# COMPACT_ATOMS: atom_id res chain seq x y z
N GLU A 1 24.60 16.92 6.48
CA GLU A 1 23.55 15.99 6.01
C GLU A 1 22.19 16.58 6.37
N ILE A 2 21.19 16.41 5.51
CA ILE A 2 19.82 16.86 5.79
C ILE A 2 19.18 15.80 6.69
N GLY A 3 18.86 16.16 7.94
CA GLY A 3 18.28 15.23 8.92
C GLY A 3 16.79 14.92 8.69
N ALA A 4 16.07 15.82 8.03
CA ALA A 4 14.69 15.62 7.59
C ALA A 4 14.30 16.60 6.47
N SER A 5 13.37 16.20 5.59
CA SER A 5 12.74 17.03 4.55
C SER A 5 11.21 16.95 4.66
N LEU A 6 10.51 17.99 4.22
CA LEU A 6 9.04 18.07 4.26
C LEU A 6 8.49 18.60 2.95
N LEU A 7 7.38 18.03 2.48
CA LEU A 7 6.60 18.58 1.37
C LEU A 7 5.42 19.38 1.92
N LEU A 8 5.54 20.70 1.84
CA LEU A 8 4.59 21.67 2.37
C LEU A 8 3.91 22.47 1.25
N PRO A 9 2.65 22.92 1.45
CA PRO A 9 1.96 23.75 0.48
C PRO A 9 2.54 25.17 0.44
N VAL A 10 2.48 25.80 -0.73
CA VAL A 10 2.89 27.21 -0.94
C VAL A 10 1.77 28.21 -0.63
N ARG A 11 0.52 27.74 -0.55
CA ARG A 11 -0.67 28.53 -0.18
C ARG A 11 -1.64 27.68 0.63
N ARG A 12 -2.35 28.31 1.56
CA ARG A 12 -3.34 27.67 2.40
C ARG A 12 -4.76 27.92 1.89
N GLY A 13 -5.54 26.86 1.67
CA GLY A 13 -6.92 26.94 1.16
C GLY A 13 -8.03 26.71 2.19
N GLY A 14 -7.67 26.51 3.46
CA GLY A 14 -8.61 26.23 4.55
C GLY A 14 -7.89 26.37 5.90
N SER A 15 -8.52 26.07 7.03
CA SER A 15 -7.94 26.30 8.37
C SER A 15 -6.77 25.38 8.76
N SER A 16 -6.29 24.51 7.87
CA SER A 16 -5.21 23.58 8.16
C SER A 16 -3.96 23.74 7.30
N LEU A 17 -2.82 23.37 7.89
CA LEU A 17 -1.57 23.15 7.16
C LEU A 17 -1.44 21.64 6.88
N LEU A 18 -1.47 21.26 5.60
CA LEU A 18 -1.33 19.87 5.18
C LEU A 18 0.13 19.50 4.94
N VAL A 19 0.67 18.55 5.69
CA VAL A 19 1.99 17.95 5.44
C VAL A 19 1.79 16.67 4.62
N ARG A 20 2.22 16.67 3.35
CA ARG A 20 1.95 15.58 2.39
C ARG A 20 3.07 14.54 2.29
N ALA A 21 4.27 14.90 2.71
CA ALA A 21 5.41 14.01 2.81
C ALA A 21 6.38 14.55 3.87
N ALA A 22 7.06 13.64 4.53
CA ALA A 22 8.13 13.91 5.46
C ALA A 22 9.14 12.78 5.31
N ASP A 23 10.38 13.09 4.96
CA ASP A 23 11.46 12.11 5.01
C ASP A 23 12.33 12.44 6.22
N VAL A 24 12.68 11.43 7.00
CA VAL A 24 13.47 11.58 8.22
C VAL A 24 14.61 10.57 8.14
N ALA A 25 15.83 11.05 8.33
CA ALA A 25 16.99 10.17 8.35
C ALA A 25 16.87 9.18 9.53
N PRO A 26 17.25 7.89 9.38
CA PRO A 26 17.12 6.91 10.46
C PRO A 26 17.87 7.28 11.75
N THR A 27 18.92 8.10 11.64
CA THR A 27 19.74 8.58 12.75
C THR A 27 19.17 9.83 13.46
N PHE A 28 18.09 10.41 12.94
CA PHE A 28 17.50 11.63 13.48
C PHE A 28 16.55 11.31 14.63
N ASP A 29 16.78 11.91 15.81
CA ASP A 29 15.89 11.77 16.96
C ASP A 29 14.60 12.57 16.74
N LEU A 30 13.66 11.92 16.06
CA LEU A 30 12.37 12.50 15.72
C LEU A 30 11.55 12.79 16.97
N HIS A 31 11.66 11.99 18.03
CA HIS A 31 10.91 12.17 19.27
C HIS A 31 11.31 13.48 19.96
N ALA A 32 12.62 13.71 20.15
CA ALA A 32 13.12 14.96 20.72
C ALA A 32 12.82 16.19 19.84
N ALA A 33 12.86 16.02 18.51
CA ALA A 33 12.60 17.11 17.58
C ALA A 33 11.11 17.45 17.41
N THR A 34 10.18 16.52 17.68
CA THR A 34 8.76 16.64 17.35
C THR A 34 8.10 17.91 17.92
N PRO A 35 8.26 18.28 19.21
CA PRO A 35 7.66 19.51 19.74
C PRO A 35 8.15 20.78 19.03
N THR A 36 9.43 20.83 18.66
CA THR A 36 10.01 21.95 17.92
C THR A 36 9.52 21.97 16.47
N LEU A 37 9.45 20.81 15.82
CA LEU A 37 8.89 20.66 14.48
C LEU A 37 7.44 21.16 14.41
N LEU A 38 6.59 20.79 15.37
CA LEU A 38 5.20 21.24 15.42
C LEU A 38 5.07 22.75 15.59
N ARG A 39 5.93 23.38 16.42
CA ARG A 39 5.96 24.85 16.56
C ARG A 39 6.41 25.54 15.27
N LEU A 40 7.42 24.97 14.59
CA LEU A 40 7.92 25.49 13.32
C LEU A 40 6.85 25.39 12.22
N LEU A 41 6.17 24.24 12.12
CA LEU A 41 5.06 24.04 11.19
C LEU A 41 3.91 25.00 11.47
N ARG A 42 3.57 25.25 12.74
CA ARG A 42 2.58 26.26 13.10
C ARG A 42 2.98 27.65 12.62
N ALA A 43 4.20 28.10 12.95
CA ALA A 43 4.70 29.41 12.53
C ALA A 43 4.74 29.55 11.00
N PHE A 44 5.15 28.48 10.30
CA PHE A 44 5.12 28.42 8.84
C PHE A 44 3.70 28.55 8.30
N GLY A 45 2.74 27.79 8.83
CA GLY A 45 1.35 27.82 8.39
C GLY A 45 0.63 29.14 8.66
N GLU A 46 1.01 29.84 9.74
CA GLU A 46 0.53 31.20 10.05
C GLU A 46 1.08 32.25 9.09
N ALA A 47 2.31 32.06 8.58
CA ALA A 47 2.94 32.96 7.62
C ALA A 47 2.55 32.67 6.15
N LEU A 48 1.91 31.53 5.86
CA LEU A 48 1.53 31.18 4.50
C LEU A 48 0.45 32.10 3.94
N PRO A 49 0.58 32.56 2.68
CA PRO A 49 -0.49 33.25 1.99
C PRO A 49 -1.72 32.33 1.84
N THR A 50 -2.91 32.89 1.99
CA THR A 50 -4.17 32.18 1.77
C THR A 50 -4.56 32.21 0.29
N LYS A 51 -5.32 31.21 -0.15
CA LYS A 51 -5.88 31.20 -1.52
C LYS A 51 -6.97 32.26 -1.67
N GLU A 52 -7.86 32.33 -0.67
CA GLU A 52 -8.98 33.29 -0.62
C GLU A 52 -8.80 34.25 0.56
N ALA A 53 -9.37 35.45 0.46
CA ALA A 53 -9.26 36.48 1.49
C ALA A 53 -10.03 36.13 2.79
N ASP A 54 -11.08 35.32 2.68
CA ASP A 54 -11.92 34.87 3.79
C ASP A 54 -11.48 33.52 4.38
N THR A 55 -10.32 33.00 3.95
CA THR A 55 -9.77 31.75 4.49
C THR A 55 -9.59 31.89 6.01
N PRO A 56 -10.21 31.01 6.83
CA PRO A 56 -10.14 31.13 8.29
C PRO A 56 -8.69 31.08 8.82
N PRO A 57 -8.42 31.50 10.07
CA PRO A 57 -7.11 31.33 10.69
C PRO A 57 -6.66 29.86 10.74
N LEU A 58 -5.35 29.64 10.83
CA LEU A 58 -4.79 28.30 11.05
C LEU A 58 -5.27 27.78 12.41
N SER A 59 -5.90 26.60 12.43
CA SER A 59 -6.36 25.95 13.66
C SER A 59 -5.75 24.56 13.88
N LYS A 60 -5.20 23.93 12.83
CA LYS A 60 -4.62 22.58 12.93
C LYS A 60 -3.53 22.32 11.90
N ILE A 61 -2.75 21.27 12.14
CA ILE A 61 -1.78 20.69 11.21
C ILE A 61 -2.29 19.28 10.87
N ASP A 62 -2.51 19.01 9.60
CA ASP A 62 -2.94 17.71 9.11
C ASP A 62 -1.72 16.96 8.55
N PHE A 63 -1.44 15.76 9.07
CA PHE A 63 -0.38 14.90 8.57
C PHE A 63 -0.98 13.80 7.69
N ASN A 64 -0.66 13.83 6.39
CA ASN A 64 -1.05 12.79 5.44
C ASN A 64 0.20 12.05 4.97
N LEU A 65 0.76 11.23 5.86
CA LEU A 65 2.05 10.56 5.71
C LEU A 65 1.90 9.03 5.52
N GLY A 66 0.69 8.55 5.20
CA GLY A 66 0.38 7.12 5.13
C GLY A 66 0.02 6.52 6.50
N ARG A 67 0.12 5.19 6.62
CA ARG A 67 -0.37 4.41 7.78
C ARG A 67 0.62 4.24 8.92
N THR A 68 1.91 4.26 8.63
CA THR A 68 2.96 3.78 9.55
C THR A 68 4.14 4.75 9.68
N HIS A 69 3.89 6.05 9.46
CA HIS A 69 4.98 7.03 9.49
C HIS A 69 5.52 7.21 10.93
N PRO A 70 6.85 7.22 11.16
CA PRO A 70 7.45 7.28 12.51
C PRO A 70 7.09 8.55 13.28
N LEU A 71 6.71 9.63 12.58
CA LEU A 71 6.22 10.86 13.22
C LEU A 71 4.97 10.62 14.06
N TYR A 72 4.12 9.65 13.71
CA TYR A 72 2.93 9.33 14.51
C TYR A 72 3.30 8.79 15.89
N ASP A 73 4.30 7.90 15.96
CA ASP A 73 4.82 7.39 17.23
C ASP A 73 5.50 8.50 18.04
N ALA A 74 6.27 9.36 17.37
CA ALA A 74 6.96 10.48 18.00
C ALA A 74 6.01 11.54 18.59
N MET A 75 4.84 11.77 17.97
CA MET A 75 3.79 12.62 18.51
C MET A 75 3.05 11.97 19.68
N GLY A 76 2.90 10.63 19.63
CA GLY A 76 2.11 9.87 20.58
C GLY A 76 0.66 10.37 20.68
N LYS A 77 -0.05 9.89 21.70
CA LYS A 77 -1.48 10.22 21.89
C LYS A 77 -1.74 11.67 22.34
N ASN A 78 -0.72 12.35 22.86
CA ASN A 78 -0.87 13.68 23.43
C ASN A 78 -0.74 14.80 22.40
N LEU A 79 0.12 14.63 21.38
CA LEU A 79 0.35 15.65 20.34
C LEU A 79 -0.42 15.36 19.05
N ALA A 80 -0.82 14.11 18.80
CA ALA A 80 -1.71 13.71 17.72
C ALA A 80 -3.04 13.19 18.29
N PRO A 81 -3.95 14.07 18.75
CA PRO A 81 -5.16 13.66 19.46
C PRO A 81 -6.23 13.04 18.54
N HIS A 82 -6.08 13.17 17.22
CA HIS A 82 -7.03 12.65 16.25
C HIS A 82 -6.30 11.88 15.14
N VAL A 83 -6.80 10.69 14.84
CA VAL A 83 -6.33 9.83 13.74
C VAL A 83 -7.54 9.48 12.90
N ASP A 84 -7.55 9.97 11.67
CA ASP A 84 -8.50 9.54 10.65
C ASP A 84 -7.92 8.30 9.97
N GLU A 85 -8.63 7.17 10.08
CA GLU A 85 -8.24 5.96 9.35
C GLU A 85 -8.29 6.23 7.84
N PRO A 86 -7.29 5.78 7.05
CA PRO A 86 -7.28 6.01 5.62
C PRO A 86 -8.53 5.42 4.96
N TYR A 87 -9.12 6.18 4.05
CA TYR A 87 -10.23 5.70 3.24
C TYR A 87 -9.80 4.52 2.39
N ALA A 88 -10.56 3.42 2.46
CA ALA A 88 -10.35 2.25 1.61
C ALA A 88 -11.08 2.44 0.28
N TRP A 89 -10.33 2.47 -0.82
CA TRP A 89 -10.89 2.51 -2.17
C TRP A 89 -11.43 1.14 -2.57
N TYR A 90 -12.66 1.10 -3.07
CA TYR A 90 -13.21 -0.08 -3.71
C TYR A 90 -12.84 -0.06 -5.20
N ILE A 91 -11.95 -0.97 -5.60
CA ILE A 91 -11.41 -1.06 -6.96
C ILE A 91 -12.03 -2.25 -7.68
N ARG A 92 -12.42 -2.06 -8.93
CA ARG A 92 -12.80 -3.16 -9.84
C ARG A 92 -11.75 -3.29 -10.93
N MET A 93 -11.30 -4.52 -11.16
CA MET A 93 -10.34 -4.84 -12.20
C MET A 93 -10.99 -5.84 -13.17
N PRO A 94 -11.30 -5.41 -14.40
CA PRO A 94 -12.00 -6.28 -15.35
C PRO A 94 -11.09 -7.37 -15.94
N ASP A 95 -9.78 -7.14 -16.04
CA ASP A 95 -8.81 -8.06 -16.62
C ASP A 95 -7.58 -8.19 -15.71
N ILE A 96 -7.66 -9.12 -14.77
CA ILE A 96 -6.56 -9.44 -13.84
C ILE A 96 -5.32 -9.97 -14.61
N PRO A 97 -5.45 -10.91 -15.57
CA PRO A 97 -4.30 -11.34 -16.36
C PRO A 97 -3.57 -10.22 -17.11
N ALA A 98 -4.29 -9.28 -17.71
CA ALA A 98 -3.66 -8.13 -18.38
C ALA A 98 -2.90 -7.23 -17.40
N PHE A 99 -3.47 -6.97 -16.22
CA PHE A 99 -2.77 -6.20 -15.19
C PHE A 99 -1.48 -6.90 -14.73
N ILE A 100 -1.53 -8.20 -14.45
CA ILE A 100 -0.36 -8.96 -14.00
C ILE A 100 0.73 -8.97 -15.09
N ARG A 101 0.37 -9.14 -16.37
CA ARG A 101 1.33 -9.02 -17.48
C ARG A 101 1.95 -7.64 -17.56
N HIS A 102 1.20 -6.59 -17.25
CA HIS A 102 1.72 -5.22 -17.24
C HIS A 102 2.76 -5.01 -16.13
N ILE A 103 2.55 -5.59 -14.95
CA ILE A 103 3.48 -5.47 -13.82
C ILE A 103 4.50 -6.62 -13.72
N GLN A 104 4.52 -7.53 -14.70
CA GLN A 104 5.35 -8.74 -14.72
C GLN A 104 6.83 -8.47 -14.37
N PRO A 105 7.50 -7.44 -14.92
CA PRO A 105 8.91 -7.20 -14.60
C PRO A 105 9.18 -7.00 -13.11
N VAL A 106 8.27 -6.32 -12.40
CA VAL A 106 8.37 -6.09 -10.95
C VAL A 106 8.13 -7.38 -10.17
N LEU A 107 7.26 -8.26 -10.67
CA LEU A 107 6.99 -9.55 -10.04
C LEU A 107 8.18 -10.51 -10.17
N GLU A 108 8.83 -10.52 -11.33
CA GLU A 108 10.04 -11.32 -11.59
C GLU A 108 11.24 -10.80 -10.79
N GLU A 109 11.41 -9.48 -10.67
CA GLU A 109 12.44 -8.86 -9.81
C GLU A 109 12.26 -9.29 -8.34
N ARG A 110 11.05 -9.17 -7.80
CA ARG A 110 10.74 -9.62 -6.43
C ARG A 110 10.99 -11.10 -6.24
N LEU A 111 10.67 -11.92 -7.24
CA LEU A 111 10.89 -13.36 -7.17
C LEU A 111 12.40 -13.68 -7.16
N ALA A 112 13.18 -13.02 -8.02
CA ALA A 112 14.63 -13.16 -8.09
C ALA A 112 15.34 -12.79 -6.78
N ASP A 113 14.82 -11.80 -6.04
CA ASP A 113 15.35 -11.37 -4.74
C ASP A 113 14.85 -12.19 -3.54
N SER A 114 14.17 -13.32 -3.80
CA SER A 114 13.55 -14.15 -2.77
C SER A 114 14.21 -15.53 -2.62
N ASN A 115 13.79 -16.27 -1.60
CA ASN A 115 14.15 -17.68 -1.44
C ASN A 115 13.51 -18.62 -2.49
N MET A 116 12.72 -18.07 -3.43
CA MET A 116 12.06 -18.79 -4.53
C MET A 116 12.53 -18.30 -5.92
N ALA A 117 13.72 -17.68 -6.01
CA ALA A 117 14.26 -17.11 -7.26
C ALA A 117 14.27 -18.05 -8.48
N GLY A 118 14.47 -19.36 -8.26
CA GLY A 118 14.46 -20.37 -9.32
C GLY A 118 13.13 -21.11 -9.46
N PHE A 119 12.02 -20.55 -8.97
CA PHE A 119 10.74 -21.26 -8.92
C PHE A 119 10.29 -21.73 -10.31
N GLN A 120 9.94 -23.00 -10.40
CA GLN A 120 9.38 -23.63 -11.58
C GLN A 120 8.06 -24.31 -11.20
N GLY A 121 7.02 -24.04 -11.97
CA GLY A 121 5.69 -24.58 -11.71
C GLY A 121 4.59 -23.57 -11.96
N GLU A 122 3.47 -23.74 -11.25
CA GLU A 122 2.28 -22.92 -11.45
C GLU A 122 1.73 -22.38 -10.13
N LEU A 123 1.06 -21.25 -10.23
CA LEU A 123 0.15 -20.72 -9.22
C LEU A 123 -1.25 -20.66 -9.81
N LYS A 124 -2.20 -21.40 -9.23
CA LYS A 124 -3.60 -21.44 -9.67
C LYS A 124 -4.54 -20.93 -8.57
N MET A 125 -5.24 -19.83 -8.81
CA MET A 125 -6.26 -19.30 -7.91
C MET A 125 -7.65 -19.55 -8.48
N ASP A 126 -8.53 -20.17 -7.69
CA ASP A 126 -9.94 -20.35 -8.02
C ASP A 126 -10.76 -19.14 -7.53
N PHE A 127 -11.50 -18.50 -8.45
CA PHE A 127 -12.43 -17.41 -8.15
C PHE A 127 -13.90 -17.84 -8.13
N TYR A 128 -14.17 -19.15 -8.06
CA TYR A 128 -15.45 -19.85 -8.10
C TYR A 128 -16.23 -19.73 -9.42
N ARG A 129 -16.12 -18.59 -10.11
CA ARG A 129 -16.72 -18.31 -11.43
C ARG A 129 -15.67 -18.11 -12.53
N GLY A 130 -14.41 -18.38 -12.21
CA GLY A 130 -13.23 -18.16 -13.02
C GLY A 130 -12.01 -18.39 -12.16
N GLY A 131 -10.89 -17.80 -12.52
CA GLY A 131 -9.63 -18.05 -11.84
C GLY A 131 -8.46 -17.44 -12.58
N LEU A 132 -7.30 -17.61 -11.99
CA LEU A 132 -6.02 -17.14 -12.52
C LEU A 132 -5.04 -18.29 -12.53
N ARG A 133 -4.37 -18.52 -13.66
CA ARG A 133 -3.18 -19.36 -13.73
C ARG A 133 -1.98 -18.50 -14.09
N MET A 134 -0.92 -18.63 -13.30
CA MET A 134 0.41 -18.12 -13.61
C MET A 134 1.37 -19.30 -13.74
N ALA A 135 2.14 -19.34 -14.81
CA ALA A 135 3.19 -20.35 -15.01
C ALA A 135 4.57 -19.70 -14.90
N PHE A 136 5.50 -20.43 -14.30
CA PHE A 136 6.85 -19.98 -14.00
C PHE A 136 7.87 -20.99 -14.51
N ASP A 137 8.94 -20.48 -15.11
CA ASP A 137 10.12 -21.26 -15.49
C ASP A 137 11.39 -20.54 -15.03
N ALA A 138 12.16 -21.18 -14.15
CA ALA A 138 13.35 -20.61 -13.52
C ALA A 138 13.16 -19.17 -12.98
N GLY A 139 12.02 -18.91 -12.32
CA GLY A 139 11.68 -17.60 -11.76
C GLY A 139 11.10 -16.58 -12.74
N GLN A 140 10.96 -16.93 -14.02
CA GLN A 140 10.35 -16.06 -15.04
C GLN A 140 8.89 -16.44 -15.25
N ILE A 141 8.01 -15.45 -15.42
CA ILE A 141 6.59 -15.66 -15.70
C ILE A 141 6.45 -15.95 -17.20
N THR A 142 6.07 -17.19 -17.53
CA THR A 142 5.93 -17.64 -18.92
C THR A 142 4.49 -17.60 -19.41
N ALA A 143 3.51 -17.61 -18.51
CA ALA A 143 2.10 -17.46 -18.84
C ALA A 143 1.32 -16.81 -17.70
N VAL A 144 0.34 -15.98 -18.08
CA VAL A 144 -0.66 -15.41 -17.18
C VAL A 144 -1.99 -15.42 -17.92
N GLU A 145 -2.94 -16.21 -17.43
CA GLU A 145 -4.19 -16.43 -18.13
C GLU A 145 -5.38 -16.58 -17.19
N ALA A 146 -6.56 -16.28 -17.73
CA ALA A 146 -7.81 -16.67 -17.09
C ALA A 146 -7.86 -18.20 -17.02
N TRP A 147 -8.20 -18.70 -15.85
CA TRP A 147 -8.26 -20.13 -15.59
C TRP A 147 -9.64 -20.50 -15.03
N LYS A 148 -10.01 -21.77 -15.16
CA LYS A 148 -11.21 -22.30 -14.52
C LYS A 148 -10.85 -23.66 -13.91
N PRO A 149 -11.26 -23.92 -12.65
CA PRO A 149 -11.06 -25.24 -12.07
C PRO A 149 -11.75 -26.30 -12.94
N PRO A 150 -11.10 -27.46 -13.18
CA PRO A 150 -11.74 -28.58 -13.84
C PRO A 150 -12.89 -29.13 -12.98
N THR A 151 -13.85 -29.81 -13.62
CA THR A 151 -15.03 -30.37 -12.93
C THR A 151 -14.67 -31.41 -11.87
N TYR A 152 -13.52 -32.08 -12.03
CA TYR A 152 -13.02 -33.09 -11.09
C TYR A 152 -11.52 -32.88 -10.82
N GLY A 153 -11.12 -33.08 -9.57
CA GLY A 153 -9.75 -32.94 -9.07
C GLY A 153 -9.49 -31.62 -8.34
N ASP A 154 -8.65 -31.67 -7.30
CA ASP A 154 -8.21 -30.48 -6.56
C ASP A 154 -6.90 -29.96 -7.19
N ASN A 155 -7.05 -28.97 -8.07
CA ASN A 155 -5.94 -28.45 -8.88
C ASN A 155 -5.66 -26.95 -8.63
N SER A 156 -6.35 -26.32 -7.68
CA SER A 156 -6.06 -24.94 -7.28
C SER A 156 -5.09 -24.91 -6.12
N ASP A 157 -4.28 -23.87 -6.07
CA ASP A 157 -3.39 -23.59 -4.95
C ASP A 157 -4.05 -22.70 -3.89
N GLY A 158 -5.23 -22.17 -4.21
CA GLY A 158 -6.04 -21.35 -3.33
C GLY A 158 -7.37 -20.98 -3.96
N GLY A 159 -8.27 -20.47 -3.12
CA GLY A 159 -9.59 -20.01 -3.51
C GLY A 159 -9.92 -18.67 -2.87
N SER A 160 -10.61 -17.80 -3.62
CA SER A 160 -11.08 -16.52 -3.11
C SER A 160 -12.17 -15.92 -4.00
N PRO A 161 -13.18 -15.22 -3.46
CA PRO A 161 -13.98 -14.31 -4.27
C PRO A 161 -13.06 -13.32 -5.02
N PRO A 162 -13.31 -13.04 -6.32
CA PRO A 162 -12.36 -12.29 -7.15
C PRO A 162 -12.07 -10.88 -6.61
N LEU A 163 -13.06 -10.25 -5.97
CA LEU A 163 -12.91 -8.93 -5.35
C LEU A 163 -12.06 -8.95 -4.08
N LEU A 164 -12.05 -10.06 -3.33
CA LEU A 164 -11.18 -10.20 -2.16
C LEU A 164 -9.73 -10.40 -2.58
N PHE A 165 -9.48 -11.16 -3.66
CA PHE A 165 -8.13 -11.33 -4.20
C PHE A 165 -7.47 -10.00 -4.60
N LEU A 166 -8.25 -8.98 -4.99
CA LEU A 166 -7.71 -7.66 -5.31
C LEU A 166 -7.00 -6.98 -4.12
N HIS A 167 -7.35 -7.31 -2.88
CA HIS A 167 -6.64 -6.79 -1.71
C HIS A 167 -5.18 -7.27 -1.67
N VAL A 168 -4.93 -8.52 -2.06
CA VAL A 168 -3.58 -9.08 -2.17
C VAL A 168 -2.91 -8.57 -3.43
N LEU A 169 -3.57 -8.70 -4.59
CA LEU A 169 -3.03 -8.30 -5.89
C LEU A 169 -2.53 -6.85 -5.92
N LEU A 170 -3.26 -5.94 -5.30
CA LEU A 170 -2.91 -4.51 -5.21
C LEU A 170 -2.01 -4.18 -4.02
N SER A 171 -1.45 -5.20 -3.36
CA SER A 171 -0.52 -5.02 -2.23
C SER A 171 -1.13 -4.24 -1.05
N TYR A 172 -2.47 -4.24 -0.91
CA TYR A 172 -3.17 -3.48 0.13
C TYR A 172 -3.22 -4.25 1.45
N ARG A 173 -3.41 -5.58 1.39
CA ARG A 173 -3.37 -6.47 2.55
C ARG A 173 -2.51 -7.68 2.22
N SER A 174 -1.85 -8.22 3.24
CA SER A 174 -1.10 -9.46 3.11
C SER A 174 -2.04 -10.64 2.90
N VAL A 175 -1.52 -11.70 2.27
CA VAL A 175 -2.21 -12.98 2.16
C VAL A 175 -2.62 -13.54 3.55
N ASP A 176 -1.83 -13.29 4.59
CA ASP A 176 -2.10 -13.78 5.95
C ASP A 176 -3.20 -13.01 6.67
N GLU A 177 -3.33 -11.71 6.40
CA GLU A 177 -4.48 -10.94 6.88
C GLU A 177 -5.76 -11.41 6.18
N MET A 178 -5.72 -11.64 4.86
CA MET A 178 -6.89 -12.07 4.10
C MET A 178 -7.41 -13.43 4.55
N ASP A 179 -6.50 -14.40 4.73
CA ASP A 179 -6.78 -15.74 5.23
C ASP A 179 -7.38 -15.75 6.66
N LYS A 180 -7.03 -14.78 7.50
CA LYS A 180 -7.63 -14.62 8.85
C LYS A 180 -8.98 -13.92 8.84
N LEU A 181 -9.15 -12.93 7.96
CA LEU A 181 -10.34 -12.06 7.95
C LEU A 181 -11.51 -12.66 7.16
N PHE A 182 -11.23 -13.50 6.17
CA PHE A 182 -12.25 -13.97 5.23
C PHE A 182 -12.23 -15.50 5.13
N PRO A 183 -13.27 -16.20 5.63
CA PRO A 183 -13.35 -17.66 5.56
C PRO A 183 -13.28 -18.23 4.13
N ASP A 184 -13.76 -17.46 3.15
CA ASP A 184 -13.74 -17.84 1.73
C ASP A 184 -12.40 -17.52 1.05
N PHE A 185 -11.40 -17.00 1.78
CA PHE A 185 -10.05 -16.82 1.28
C PHE A 185 -9.15 -17.90 1.88
N TRP A 186 -8.55 -18.73 1.04
CA TRP A 186 -7.61 -19.75 1.49
C TRP A 186 -6.53 -20.00 0.45
N VAL A 187 -5.34 -20.39 0.90
CA VAL A 187 -4.20 -20.77 0.05
C VAL A 187 -3.38 -21.87 0.71
N ASN A 188 -2.81 -22.76 -0.11
CA ASN A 188 -1.82 -23.73 0.35
C ASN A 188 -0.47 -23.06 0.68
N ASN A 189 0.45 -23.81 1.29
CA ASN A 189 1.74 -23.27 1.74
C ASN A 189 2.59 -22.69 0.61
N LYS A 190 2.57 -23.31 -0.58
CA LYS A 190 3.31 -22.85 -1.76
C LYS A 190 2.74 -21.51 -2.26
N ALA A 191 1.43 -21.44 -2.48
CA ALA A 191 0.76 -20.21 -2.90
C ALA A 191 0.94 -19.10 -1.88
N ARG A 192 0.89 -19.41 -0.58
CA ARG A 192 1.14 -18.42 0.47
C ARG A 192 2.52 -17.79 0.36
N GLN A 193 3.57 -18.60 0.14
CA GLN A 193 4.94 -18.08 -0.01
C GLN A 193 5.07 -17.25 -1.29
N LEU A 194 4.58 -17.74 -2.43
CA LEU A 194 4.59 -16.99 -3.69
C LEU A 194 3.84 -15.67 -3.58
N LEU A 195 2.63 -15.65 -3.04
CA LEU A 195 1.82 -14.43 -2.93
C LEU A 195 2.46 -13.39 -1.98
N ARG A 196 3.16 -13.83 -0.93
CA ARG A 196 3.95 -12.92 -0.07
C ARG A 196 5.09 -12.23 -0.82
N ILE A 197 5.74 -12.96 -1.73
CA ILE A 197 6.86 -12.47 -2.53
C ILE A 197 6.36 -11.56 -3.66
N LEU A 198 5.35 -12.01 -4.40
CA LEU A 198 4.83 -11.32 -5.57
C LEU A 198 4.06 -10.05 -5.18
N PHE A 199 3.27 -10.11 -4.11
CA PHE A 199 2.38 -9.02 -3.68
C PHE A 199 2.53 -8.71 -2.18
N PRO A 200 3.71 -8.30 -1.72
CA PRO A 200 3.92 -7.87 -0.33
C PRO A 200 3.07 -6.63 -0.04
N PRO A 201 2.61 -6.40 1.20
CA PRO A 201 1.92 -5.16 1.54
C PRO A 201 2.80 -3.94 1.29
N LEU A 202 2.28 -2.96 0.55
CA LEU A 202 2.99 -1.72 0.23
C LEU A 202 2.13 -0.50 0.58
N PRO A 203 2.76 0.61 1.00
CA PRO A 203 2.03 1.86 1.18
C PRO A 203 1.52 2.34 -0.18
N SER A 204 0.22 2.59 -0.25
CA SER A 204 -0.44 3.14 -1.43
C SER A 204 -1.00 4.52 -1.12
N LYS A 205 -0.79 5.47 -2.03
CA LYS A 205 -1.31 6.83 -1.94
C LYS A 205 -1.94 7.22 -3.27
N VAL A 206 -3.12 7.84 -3.21
CA VAL A 206 -3.73 8.46 -4.38
C VAL A 206 -3.28 9.91 -4.40
N ASP A 207 -2.60 10.29 -5.47
CA ASP A 207 -2.28 11.68 -5.76
C ASP A 207 -3.04 12.11 -7.01
N SER A 208 -3.71 13.26 -6.93
CA SER A 208 -4.27 13.90 -8.11
C SER A 208 -3.12 14.28 -9.04
N LEU A 209 -3.12 13.73 -10.25
CA LEU A 209 -2.39 14.33 -11.36
C LEU A 209 -3.09 15.66 -11.65
N GLY A 210 -2.36 16.76 -11.47
CA GLY A 210 -2.91 18.12 -11.42
C GLY A 210 -3.77 18.53 -12.60
#